data_AF-W2PFL8-F1
#
_entry.id   AF-W2PFL8-F1
#
_cell.length_a   1.000
_cell.length_b   1.000
_cell.length_c   1.000
_cell.angle_alpha   90.00
_cell.angle_beta   90.00
_cell.angle_gamma   90.00
#
_symmetry.space_group_name_H-M   'P 1'
#
loop_
_entity.id
_entity.type
_entity.pdbx_description
1 polymer ?
#
loop_
_entity_poly.entity_id
_entity_poly.type
_entity_poly.pdbx_seq_one_letter_code
_entity_poly.pdbx_strand_id
1 'polypeptide(L)'
;MKTSTVLFAAFAAVAAIQAETTNSTVKYIDYSSLKKFTRAPATKETNSTVKYIDYSSLKKFTRAPATKKTSTAGSNEQQQQEQNQQQQQSSLSGSHEQQEEIETPAPTHVPIPTRPDPRQTEAPTPAPTPAPTPAPTPAPTPDPGPWVAKWIDHDQVKPFPQPEPVTISEKAAVKFKPQIHITNGCHPYPAVNEAGETSGGLKTKGAPSAKCKGSGWGSQVYGRSTWVQGIWAIMYSWYFPKDSPSSGLGHRHDWEHVIVWIDNPDVENPKILAVTPSAHDGYSKQVPPNADCVDGTSVKVKYESHWPINHALESTSEGGDFQDLIMWDQLSEDARRAMNGVGWGKANTPFNDGNFKPKLEKAWPFKK
;
A
#
# COMPACT_ATOMS: atom_id res chain seq x y z
N MET A 1 -18.19 34.41 61.08
CA MET A 1 -17.28 35.46 60.57
C MET A 1 -16.07 34.76 59.97
N LYS A 2 -15.67 34.86 58.71
CA LYS A 2 -16.13 35.57 57.51
C LYS A 2 -15.98 34.61 56.33
N THR A 3 -16.97 34.63 55.46
CA THR A 3 -17.08 34.05 54.12
C THR A 3 -16.07 34.66 53.14
N SER A 4 -15.68 33.90 52.12
CA SER A 4 -15.70 34.37 50.72
C SER A 4 -15.59 33.21 49.72
N THR A 5 -16.72 32.99 49.07
CA THR A 5 -17.00 32.35 47.77
C THR A 5 -16.24 33.04 46.61
N VAL A 6 -16.34 32.46 45.39
CA VAL A 6 -16.26 33.06 44.02
C VAL A 6 -15.11 32.43 43.20
N LEU A 7 -15.26 31.96 41.96
CA LEU A 7 -16.37 31.58 41.06
C LEU A 7 -15.69 30.98 39.82
N PHE A 8 -16.37 30.06 39.13
CA PHE A 8 -16.03 29.64 37.77
C PHE A 8 -16.24 30.80 36.78
N ALA A 9 -15.38 30.89 35.76
CA ALA A 9 -15.72 31.54 34.49
C ALA A 9 -15.02 30.81 33.34
N ALA A 10 -15.80 30.01 32.61
CA ALA A 10 -15.48 29.56 31.27
C ALA A 10 -15.82 30.69 30.28
N PHE A 11 -14.99 30.90 29.27
CA PHE A 11 -15.38 31.64 28.07
C PHE A 11 -15.12 30.79 26.84
N ALA A 12 -16.22 30.37 26.23
CA ALA A 12 -16.29 29.91 24.86
C ALA A 12 -16.22 31.13 23.93
N ALA A 13 -15.52 31.00 22.80
CA ALA A 13 -15.68 31.88 21.66
C ALA A 13 -16.07 31.03 20.44
N VAL A 14 -17.37 31.10 20.11
CA VAL A 14 -17.94 30.70 18.83
C VAL A 14 -17.72 31.87 17.87
N ALA A 15 -17.06 31.63 16.74
CA ALA A 15 -17.09 32.56 15.62
C ALA A 15 -17.81 31.88 14.45
N ALA A 16 -19.03 32.36 14.19
CA ALA A 16 -19.74 32.11 12.95
C ALA A 16 -19.05 32.90 11.82
N ILE A 17 -18.81 32.26 10.67
CA ILE A 17 -18.42 32.95 9.44
C ILE A 17 -19.52 32.71 8.41
N GLN A 18 -20.27 33.77 8.13
CA GLN A 18 -21.04 33.90 6.90
C GLN A 18 -20.07 34.14 5.74
N ALA A 19 -20.30 33.44 4.64
CA ALA A 19 -19.63 33.67 3.38
C ALA A 19 -20.10 34.99 2.76
N GLU A 20 -19.15 35.80 2.29
CA GLU A 20 -19.33 36.62 1.09
C GLU A 20 -17.96 36.92 0.46
N THR A 21 -17.93 36.69 -0.85
CA THR A 21 -16.81 36.83 -1.77
C THR A 21 -16.31 38.27 -1.90
N THR A 22 -14.99 38.49 -1.94
CA THR A 22 -14.27 39.08 -3.10
C THR A 22 -12.80 39.44 -2.79
N ASN A 23 -11.97 39.18 -3.80
CA ASN A 23 -10.69 39.78 -4.17
C ASN A 23 -9.40 39.55 -3.34
N SER A 24 -8.43 38.98 -4.05
CA SER A 24 -7.08 38.64 -3.65
C SER A 24 -6.21 39.85 -3.28
N THR A 25 -5.52 39.79 -2.14
CA THR A 25 -4.23 40.48 -1.95
C THR A 25 -3.40 39.73 -0.89
N VAL A 26 -2.25 39.20 -1.30
CA VAL A 26 -1.28 38.52 -0.42
C VAL A 26 -0.66 39.56 0.51
N LYS A 27 -0.81 39.39 1.83
CA LYS A 27 -0.07 40.15 2.85
C LYS A 27 0.99 39.26 3.48
N TYR A 28 2.26 39.64 3.32
CA TYR A 28 3.38 39.08 4.08
C TYR A 28 3.29 39.51 5.55
N ILE A 29 3.50 38.58 6.48
CA ILE A 29 3.62 38.85 7.92
C ILE A 29 5.12 39.00 8.24
N ASP A 30 5.51 40.17 8.72
CA ASP A 30 6.85 40.48 9.20
C ASP A 30 6.98 40.15 10.71
N TYR A 31 7.97 39.33 11.07
CA TYR A 31 8.26 38.89 12.44
C TYR A 31 9.39 39.69 13.12
N SER A 32 9.79 40.83 12.56
CA SER A 32 10.89 41.67 13.06
C SER A 32 10.67 42.28 14.46
N SER A 33 9.46 42.19 15.03
CA SER A 33 9.10 42.78 16.33
C SER A 33 9.28 41.88 17.57
N LEU A 34 9.67 40.61 17.43
CA LEU A 34 9.82 39.69 18.58
C LEU A 34 11.16 39.76 19.34
N LYS A 35 12.08 40.67 18.96
CA LYS A 35 13.32 40.91 19.72
C LYS A 35 13.17 42.05 20.71
N LYS A 36 12.45 41.86 21.83
CA LYS A 36 12.52 42.81 22.97
C LYS A 36 11.88 42.33 24.28
N PHE A 37 12.20 41.13 24.76
CA PHE A 37 12.06 40.81 26.19
C PHE A 37 13.16 39.84 26.63
N THR A 38 14.36 40.37 26.89
CA THR A 38 15.38 39.70 27.71
C THR A 38 15.44 40.39 29.07
N ARG A 39 15.06 39.68 30.13
CA ARG A 39 15.55 39.94 31.48
C ARG A 39 15.63 38.62 32.24
N ALA A 40 16.85 38.15 32.47
CA ALA A 40 17.15 36.99 33.31
C ALA A 40 16.95 37.31 34.79
N PRO A 41 16.46 36.37 35.62
CA PRO A 41 16.76 36.33 37.04
C PRO A 41 17.95 35.40 37.32
N ALA A 42 18.69 35.78 38.36
CA ALA A 42 19.92 35.15 38.82
C ALA A 42 19.75 33.72 39.36
N THR A 43 20.89 33.05 39.42
CA THR A 43 21.20 31.66 39.72
C THR A 43 20.60 31.06 41.00
N LYS A 44 20.20 29.79 40.91
CA LYS A 44 20.51 28.76 41.92
C LYS A 44 21.05 27.52 41.20
N GLU A 45 22.27 27.14 41.57
CA GLU A 45 23.01 25.99 41.08
C GLU A 45 22.26 24.68 41.33
N THR A 46 22.16 23.82 40.31
CA THR A 46 22.22 22.38 40.49
C THR A 46 22.94 21.75 39.28
N ASN A 47 23.94 20.94 39.58
CA ASN A 47 24.85 20.27 38.65
C ASN A 47 24.11 19.42 37.61
N SER A 48 24.39 19.64 36.33
CA SER A 48 24.32 18.61 35.28
C SER A 48 25.24 18.98 34.14
N THR A 49 26.29 18.18 33.96
CA THR A 49 27.35 18.36 32.98
C THR A 49 26.82 18.14 31.55
N VAL A 50 26.57 19.22 30.81
CA VAL A 50 26.33 19.13 29.36
C VAL A 50 27.68 19.05 28.66
N LYS A 51 28.09 17.86 28.22
CA LYS A 51 29.22 17.71 27.29
C LYS A 51 28.73 18.04 25.88
N TYR A 52 29.11 19.20 25.36
CA TYR A 52 29.07 19.47 23.94
C TYR A 52 30.13 18.61 23.24
N ILE A 53 29.72 17.80 22.26
CA ILE A 53 30.64 17.08 21.38
C ILE A 53 30.91 17.99 20.18
N ASP A 54 32.15 18.42 20.03
CA ASP A 54 32.64 19.18 18.88
C ASP A 54 32.97 18.23 17.71
N TYR A 55 32.25 18.38 16.60
CA TYR A 55 32.39 17.57 15.39
C TYR A 55 33.38 18.17 14.37
N SER A 56 34.15 19.19 14.74
CA SER A 56 35.13 19.86 13.87
C SER A 56 36.26 18.96 13.36
N SER A 57 36.42 17.74 13.89
CA SER A 57 37.49 16.79 13.53
C SER A 57 37.12 15.74 12.46
N LEU A 58 35.89 15.68 11.96
CA LEU A 58 35.45 14.63 11.02
C LEU A 58 35.75 14.88 9.53
N LYS A 59 36.56 15.89 9.18
CA LYS A 59 36.99 16.14 7.78
C LYS A 59 38.20 15.29 7.30
N LYS A 60 38.41 14.07 7.82
CA LYS A 60 39.59 13.25 7.44
C LYS A 60 39.33 11.83 6.96
N PHE A 61 38.11 11.49 6.56
CA PHE A 61 37.86 10.20 5.89
C PHE A 61 36.97 10.36 4.66
N THR A 62 37.54 10.94 3.61
CA THR A 62 37.12 10.68 2.23
C THR A 62 38.38 10.41 1.41
N ARG A 63 38.59 9.13 1.07
CA ARG A 63 39.53 8.73 0.03
C ARG A 63 38.76 7.92 -1.00
N ALA A 64 38.63 8.49 -2.19
CA ALA A 64 38.05 7.82 -3.35
C ALA A 64 38.87 6.57 -3.71
N PRO A 65 38.25 5.50 -4.25
CA PRO A 65 39.00 4.36 -4.74
C PRO A 65 39.77 4.74 -6.00
N ALA A 66 41.10 4.58 -5.94
CA ALA A 66 42.00 4.69 -7.07
C ALA A 66 41.95 3.38 -7.88
N THR A 67 41.64 3.50 -9.18
CA THR A 67 41.85 2.44 -10.17
C THR A 67 43.33 2.08 -10.25
N LYS A 68 43.68 0.84 -9.94
CA LYS A 68 44.98 0.26 -10.28
C LYS A 68 44.79 -0.67 -11.48
N LYS A 69 45.25 -0.21 -12.65
CA LYS A 69 45.69 -1.09 -13.73
C LYS A 69 46.92 -1.85 -13.24
N THR A 70 46.94 -3.16 -13.41
CA THR A 70 48.20 -3.90 -13.54
C THR A 70 47.98 -5.00 -14.57
N SER A 71 48.62 -4.79 -15.70
CA SER A 71 48.81 -5.74 -16.79
C SER A 71 49.88 -6.76 -16.41
N THR A 72 49.61 -8.05 -16.61
CA THR A 72 50.64 -8.98 -17.06
C THR A 72 49.99 -10.03 -17.97
N ALA A 73 50.66 -10.31 -19.07
CA ALA A 73 50.13 -10.89 -20.29
C ALA A 73 50.15 -12.43 -20.31
N GLY A 74 49.33 -12.98 -21.22
CA GLY A 74 49.68 -14.16 -22.02
C GLY A 74 49.12 -15.49 -21.55
N SER A 75 47.99 -15.92 -22.10
CA SER A 75 47.92 -17.09 -23.01
C SER A 75 46.47 -17.51 -23.29
N ASN A 76 46.23 -17.82 -24.57
CA ASN A 76 45.14 -18.62 -25.13
C ASN A 76 43.81 -17.91 -25.41
N GLU A 77 43.84 -17.10 -26.47
CA GLU A 77 42.77 -17.13 -27.48
C GLU A 77 42.71 -18.52 -28.14
N GLN A 78 41.52 -18.86 -28.65
CA GLN A 78 41.10 -20.11 -29.31
C GLN A 78 40.52 -21.19 -28.38
N GLN A 79 39.26 -20.98 -27.98
CA GLN A 79 38.21 -22.01 -27.96
C GLN A 79 36.89 -21.38 -27.52
N GLN A 80 36.10 -20.84 -28.46
CA GLN A 80 34.63 -20.78 -28.43
C GLN A 80 34.10 -19.94 -29.61
N GLN A 81 34.33 -20.45 -30.82
CA GLN A 81 33.50 -20.17 -31.99
C GLN A 81 33.45 -21.45 -32.82
N GLU A 82 32.69 -22.45 -32.37
CA GLU A 82 32.27 -23.61 -33.17
C GLU A 82 31.31 -24.50 -32.36
N GLN A 83 30.07 -24.05 -32.15
CA GLN A 83 28.95 -24.93 -31.76
C GLN A 83 27.66 -24.45 -32.41
N ASN A 84 27.67 -24.35 -33.73
CA ASN A 84 26.46 -24.22 -34.51
C ASN A 84 26.60 -24.97 -35.83
N GLN A 85 26.71 -26.30 -35.75
CA GLN A 85 26.46 -27.25 -36.85
C GLN A 85 26.68 -28.69 -36.37
N GLN A 86 25.63 -29.32 -35.84
CA GLN A 86 25.45 -30.77 -35.87
C GLN A 86 24.04 -31.12 -35.37
N GLN A 87 23.05 -30.97 -36.25
CA GLN A 87 21.84 -31.78 -36.25
C GLN A 87 21.19 -31.71 -37.64
N GLN A 88 21.86 -32.33 -38.61
CA GLN A 88 21.26 -32.76 -39.87
C GLN A 88 22.17 -33.82 -40.49
N GLN A 89 21.85 -35.10 -40.25
CA GLN A 89 22.01 -36.21 -41.19
C GLN A 89 21.74 -37.54 -40.48
N SER A 90 20.57 -38.12 -40.73
CA SER A 90 20.42 -39.56 -41.00
C SER A 90 18.98 -39.85 -41.38
N SER A 91 18.73 -39.96 -42.69
CA SER A 91 17.95 -41.04 -43.31
C SER A 91 17.52 -40.64 -44.72
N LEU A 92 18.28 -41.12 -45.70
CA LEU A 92 17.82 -41.30 -47.08
C LEU A 92 18.30 -42.68 -47.54
N SER A 93 17.34 -43.59 -47.72
CA SER A 93 17.37 -44.72 -48.66
C SER A 93 15.92 -45.21 -48.74
N GLY A 94 15.28 -45.46 -49.87
CA GLY A 94 15.66 -45.36 -51.27
C GLY A 94 14.38 -45.43 -52.09
N SER A 95 14.46 -44.97 -53.33
CA SER A 95 13.39 -44.96 -54.33
C SER A 95 13.15 -46.35 -54.92
N HIS A 96 11.88 -46.69 -55.14
CA HIS A 96 11.44 -47.56 -56.23
C HIS A 96 10.18 -46.96 -56.85
N GLU A 97 10.21 -46.87 -58.17
CA GLU A 97 9.15 -46.39 -59.05
C GLU A 97 8.01 -47.41 -59.12
N GLN A 98 6.77 -46.91 -59.21
CA GLN A 98 5.71 -47.56 -59.97
C GLN A 98 4.72 -46.49 -60.47
N GLN A 99 4.52 -46.51 -61.79
CA GLN A 99 3.56 -45.71 -62.54
C GLN A 99 2.14 -46.25 -62.29
N GLU A 100 1.16 -45.38 -62.11
CA GLU A 100 -0.21 -45.65 -62.61
C GLU A 100 -1.01 -44.35 -62.81
N GLU A 101 -1.44 -44.20 -64.06
CA GLU A 101 -2.70 -43.66 -64.60
C GLU A 101 -3.31 -42.36 -64.03
N ILE A 102 -3.34 -41.34 -64.91
CA ILE A 102 -4.04 -40.05 -64.72
C ILE A 102 -5.51 -40.24 -65.10
N GLU A 103 -6.42 -40.31 -64.11
CA GLU A 103 -7.84 -40.05 -64.35
C GLU A 103 -8.16 -38.56 -64.16
N THR A 104 -8.70 -37.96 -65.22
CA THR A 104 -9.19 -36.57 -65.26
C THR A 104 -10.53 -36.47 -64.51
N PRO A 105 -10.71 -35.60 -63.50
CA PRO A 105 -12.04 -35.33 -62.97
C PRO A 105 -12.79 -34.29 -63.82
N ALA A 106 -14.08 -34.54 -64.02
CA ALA A 106 -15.06 -33.70 -64.72
C ALA A 106 -15.27 -32.32 -64.04
N PRO A 107 -15.80 -31.30 -64.76
CA PRO A 107 -15.89 -29.94 -64.24
C PRO A 107 -17.00 -29.81 -63.19
N THR A 108 -16.62 -29.37 -61.98
CA THR A 108 -17.55 -29.03 -60.91
C THR A 108 -18.26 -27.71 -61.22
N HIS A 109 -19.59 -27.75 -61.30
CA HIS A 109 -20.46 -26.59 -61.40
C HIS A 109 -20.26 -25.64 -60.21
N VAL A 110 -19.88 -24.39 -60.48
CA VAL A 110 -19.86 -23.32 -59.47
C VAL A 110 -21.30 -22.87 -59.22
N PRO A 111 -21.82 -22.84 -57.98
CA PRO A 111 -23.13 -22.26 -57.70
C PRO A 111 -23.06 -20.73 -57.75
N ILE A 112 -24.01 -20.15 -58.48
CA ILE A 112 -24.27 -18.70 -58.53
C ILE A 112 -24.75 -18.25 -57.14
N PRO A 113 -24.24 -17.13 -56.57
CA PRO A 113 -24.74 -16.60 -55.31
C PRO A 113 -26.18 -16.09 -55.49
N THR A 114 -27.14 -16.76 -54.85
CA THR A 114 -28.52 -16.30 -54.77
C THR A 114 -28.62 -15.07 -53.88
N ARG A 115 -29.22 -14.01 -54.44
CA ARG A 115 -29.61 -12.77 -53.75
C ARG A 115 -30.45 -13.06 -52.50
N PRO A 116 -30.18 -12.43 -51.34
CA PRO A 116 -31.00 -12.61 -50.14
C PRO A 116 -32.46 -12.17 -50.38
N ASP A 117 -33.41 -12.98 -49.94
CA ASP A 117 -34.85 -12.69 -49.96
C ASP A 117 -35.17 -11.52 -48.99
N PRO A 118 -35.84 -10.43 -49.42
CA PRO A 118 -36.20 -9.29 -48.56
C PRO A 118 -37.22 -9.60 -47.45
N ARG A 119 -37.63 -10.87 -47.25
CA ARG A 119 -38.70 -11.26 -46.33
C ARG A 119 -38.27 -12.15 -45.16
N GLN A 120 -36.98 -12.28 -44.87
CA GLN A 120 -36.56 -12.83 -43.57
C GLN A 120 -36.79 -11.79 -42.47
N THR A 121 -37.92 -11.91 -41.78
CA THR A 121 -38.17 -11.24 -40.51
C THR A 121 -37.18 -11.78 -39.48
N GLU A 122 -36.30 -10.92 -38.96
CA GLU A 122 -35.41 -11.24 -37.85
C GLU A 122 -36.23 -11.75 -36.65
N ALA A 123 -35.73 -12.81 -35.99
CA ALA A 123 -36.35 -13.31 -34.76
C ALA A 123 -36.35 -12.20 -33.69
N PRO A 124 -37.42 -12.05 -32.90
CA PRO A 124 -37.51 -10.98 -31.91
C PRO A 124 -36.38 -11.11 -30.88
N THR A 125 -35.66 -10.00 -30.67
CA THR A 125 -34.65 -9.86 -29.61
C THR A 125 -35.27 -10.28 -28.27
N PRO A 126 -34.65 -11.21 -27.52
CA PRO A 126 -35.15 -11.60 -26.21
C PRO A 126 -35.21 -10.38 -25.28
N ALA A 127 -36.29 -10.29 -24.51
CA ALA A 127 -36.50 -9.20 -23.56
C ALA A 127 -35.31 -9.10 -22.57
N PRO A 128 -34.90 -7.89 -22.17
CA PRO A 128 -33.81 -7.71 -21.21
C PRO A 128 -34.15 -8.47 -19.91
N THR A 129 -33.20 -9.29 -19.46
CA THR A 129 -33.31 -10.00 -18.19
C THR A 129 -33.40 -8.95 -17.07
N PRO A 130 -34.39 -9.02 -16.16
CA PRO A 130 -34.49 -8.09 -15.05
C PRO A 130 -33.19 -8.10 -14.23
N ALA A 131 -32.73 -6.93 -13.79
CA ALA A 131 -31.60 -6.84 -12.88
C ALA A 131 -31.85 -7.72 -11.64
N PRO A 132 -30.84 -8.47 -11.15
CA PRO A 132 -31.00 -9.29 -9.97
C PRO A 132 -31.49 -8.43 -8.80
N THR A 133 -32.54 -8.88 -8.13
CA THR A 133 -33.05 -8.24 -6.92
C THR A 133 -31.91 -8.16 -5.90
N PRO A 134 -31.62 -6.97 -5.34
CA PRO A 134 -30.61 -6.84 -4.30
C PRO A 134 -30.89 -7.85 -3.18
N ALA A 135 -29.86 -8.57 -2.74
CA ALA A 135 -29.98 -9.41 -1.55
C ALA A 135 -30.52 -8.55 -0.39
N PRO A 136 -31.42 -9.09 0.47
CA PRO A 136 -31.94 -8.34 1.59
C PRO A 136 -30.78 -7.84 2.44
N THR A 137 -30.74 -6.52 2.68
CA THR A 137 -29.78 -5.92 3.61
C THR A 137 -29.93 -6.65 4.95
N PRO A 138 -28.87 -7.29 5.49
CA PRO A 138 -28.96 -7.96 6.77
C PRO A 138 -29.47 -6.97 7.82
N ALA A 139 -30.36 -7.43 8.69
CA ALA A 139 -30.88 -6.63 9.79
C ALA A 139 -29.71 -6.04 10.59
N PRO A 140 -29.79 -4.79 11.04
CA PRO A 140 -28.73 -4.19 11.85
C PRO A 140 -28.48 -5.08 13.07
N THR A 141 -27.23 -5.54 13.22
CA THR A 141 -26.80 -6.24 14.43
C THR A 141 -27.12 -5.36 15.64
N PRO A 142 -27.78 -5.89 16.68
CA PRO A 142 -28.00 -5.14 17.91
C PRO A 142 -26.66 -4.61 18.44
N ASP A 143 -26.63 -3.34 18.87
CA ASP A 143 -25.42 -2.75 19.46
C ASP A 143 -24.90 -3.67 20.57
N PRO A 144 -23.67 -4.21 20.46
CA PRO A 144 -23.08 -5.13 21.44
C PRO A 144 -22.85 -4.46 22.80
N GLY A 145 -23.18 -3.18 22.94
CA GLY A 145 -23.11 -2.42 24.18
C GLY A 145 -21.79 -1.66 24.29
N PRO A 146 -21.42 -1.20 25.49
CA PRO A 146 -20.21 -0.40 25.67
C PRO A 146 -18.96 -1.20 25.26
N TRP A 147 -18.12 -0.59 24.42
CA TRP A 147 -16.85 -1.16 24.01
C TRP A 147 -15.75 -0.76 25.00
N VAL A 148 -14.88 -1.71 25.35
CA VAL A 148 -13.69 -1.41 26.17
C VAL A 148 -12.46 -1.97 25.45
N ALA A 149 -11.45 -1.12 25.28
CA ALA A 149 -10.19 -1.51 24.68
C ALA A 149 -9.50 -2.60 25.52
N LYS A 150 -9.18 -3.72 24.89
CA LYS A 150 -8.36 -4.78 25.47
C LYS A 150 -7.07 -4.94 24.67
N TRP A 151 -5.95 -4.65 25.33
CA TRP A 151 -4.62 -4.80 24.76
C TRP A 151 -4.04 -6.16 25.15
N ILE A 152 -3.45 -6.85 24.19
CA ILE A 152 -2.72 -8.11 24.38
C ILE A 152 -1.30 -7.99 23.84
N ASP A 153 -0.43 -8.95 24.16
CA ASP A 153 0.94 -8.96 23.64
C ASP A 153 0.93 -9.04 22.10
N HIS A 154 1.89 -8.36 21.46
CA HIS A 154 1.91 -8.18 20.01
C HIS A 154 2.01 -9.50 19.22
N ASP A 155 2.51 -10.55 19.86
CA ASP A 155 2.65 -11.90 19.30
C ASP A 155 1.51 -12.85 19.69
N GLN A 156 0.48 -12.37 20.39
CA GLN A 156 -0.72 -13.13 20.77
C GLN A 156 -1.95 -12.78 19.93
N VAL A 157 -1.88 -11.70 19.14
CA VAL A 157 -2.97 -11.35 18.22
C VAL A 157 -3.02 -12.40 17.11
N LYS A 158 -4.16 -13.06 16.98
CA LYS A 158 -4.43 -14.00 15.88
C LYS A 158 -4.95 -13.21 14.66
N PRO A 159 -4.40 -13.43 13.46
CA PRO A 159 -4.92 -12.81 12.25
C PRO A 159 -6.28 -13.40 11.88
N PHE A 160 -7.01 -12.66 11.07
CA PHE A 160 -8.14 -13.16 10.30
C PHE A 160 -7.61 -13.93 9.10
N PRO A 161 -8.10 -15.16 8.85
CA PRO A 161 -7.84 -15.83 7.58
C PRO A 161 -8.42 -15.00 6.44
N GLN A 162 -7.80 -15.04 5.26
CA GLN A 162 -8.37 -14.40 4.08
C GLN A 162 -9.65 -15.14 3.66
N PRO A 163 -10.84 -14.51 3.68
CA PRO A 163 -12.07 -15.13 3.21
C PRO A 163 -12.06 -15.30 1.69
N GLU A 164 -12.85 -16.26 1.18
CA GLU A 164 -13.11 -16.35 -0.26
C GLU A 164 -13.87 -15.10 -0.74
N PRO A 165 -13.40 -14.41 -1.80
CA PRO A 165 -14.00 -13.15 -2.22
C PRO A 165 -15.31 -13.34 -2.99
N VAL A 166 -16.38 -12.67 -2.57
CA VAL A 166 -17.73 -12.85 -3.15
C VAL A 166 -18.12 -11.65 -4.02
N THR A 167 -18.04 -10.45 -3.45
CA THR A 167 -18.42 -9.19 -4.08
C THR A 167 -17.37 -8.68 -5.06
N ILE A 168 -17.75 -7.73 -5.91
CA ILE A 168 -16.85 -7.06 -6.87
C ILE A 168 -15.66 -6.42 -6.15
N SER A 169 -15.90 -5.72 -5.04
CA SER A 169 -14.85 -5.05 -4.26
C SER A 169 -13.87 -6.04 -3.64
N GLU A 170 -14.35 -7.15 -3.08
CA GLU A 170 -13.51 -8.19 -2.48
C GLU A 170 -12.66 -8.90 -3.55
N LYS A 171 -13.26 -9.25 -4.69
CA LYS A 171 -12.54 -9.87 -5.81
C LYS A 171 -11.46 -8.96 -6.37
N ALA A 172 -11.76 -7.67 -6.52
CA ALA A 172 -10.77 -6.68 -6.92
C ALA A 172 -9.65 -6.55 -5.89
N ALA A 173 -9.98 -6.50 -4.59
CA ALA A 173 -8.97 -6.37 -3.55
C ALA A 173 -8.04 -7.60 -3.44
N VAL A 174 -8.56 -8.81 -3.66
CA VAL A 174 -7.70 -10.01 -3.74
C VAL A 174 -6.84 -9.98 -5.01
N LYS A 175 -7.41 -9.59 -6.17
CA LYS A 175 -6.69 -9.51 -7.45
C LYS A 175 -5.54 -8.50 -7.44
N PHE A 176 -5.76 -7.33 -6.82
CA PHE A 176 -4.79 -6.23 -6.78
C PHE A 176 -3.97 -6.20 -5.48
N LYS A 177 -3.93 -7.31 -4.74
CA LYS A 177 -3.20 -7.40 -3.47
C LYS A 177 -1.72 -7.06 -3.71
N PRO A 178 -1.12 -6.12 -2.96
CA PRO A 178 0.27 -5.73 -3.14
C PRO A 178 1.23 -6.77 -2.56
N GLN A 179 2.45 -6.79 -3.10
CA GLN A 179 3.60 -7.41 -2.45
C GLN A 179 4.28 -6.37 -1.56
N ILE A 180 4.72 -6.78 -0.37
CA ILE A 180 5.54 -5.94 0.51
C ILE A 180 6.91 -6.57 0.75
N HIS A 181 7.96 -5.84 0.38
CA HIS A 181 9.35 -6.18 0.68
C HIS A 181 9.77 -5.50 1.99
N ILE A 182 10.28 -6.26 2.96
CA ILE A 182 10.76 -5.70 4.22
C ILE A 182 12.28 -5.51 4.14
N THR A 183 12.72 -4.29 3.80
CA THR A 183 14.16 -3.98 3.68
C THR A 183 14.83 -4.00 5.05
N ASN A 184 14.20 -3.40 6.05
CA ASN A 184 14.63 -3.41 7.44
C ASN A 184 13.44 -3.17 8.38
N GLY A 185 13.69 -3.23 9.70
CA GLY A 185 12.63 -3.04 10.71
C GLY A 185 11.79 -4.28 10.97
N CYS A 186 10.55 -4.04 11.37
CA CYS A 186 9.60 -5.11 11.68
C CYS A 186 8.94 -5.67 10.42
N HIS A 187 8.53 -6.94 10.49
CA HIS A 187 7.57 -7.51 9.54
C HIS A 187 6.15 -7.11 9.95
N PRO A 188 5.14 -7.23 9.05
CA PRO A 188 3.75 -6.95 9.40
C PRO A 188 3.17 -7.97 10.39
N TYR A 189 2.37 -7.49 11.34
CA TYR A 189 1.66 -8.28 12.36
C TYR A 189 0.16 -7.99 12.30
N PRO A 190 -0.69 -8.92 12.76
CA PRO A 190 -2.09 -8.60 13.05
C PRO A 190 -2.18 -7.56 14.17
N ALA A 191 -2.93 -6.49 13.92
CA ALA A 191 -3.16 -5.41 14.87
C ALA A 191 -4.35 -5.67 15.79
N VAL A 192 -5.35 -6.42 15.31
CA VAL A 192 -6.57 -6.77 16.04
C VAL A 192 -6.99 -8.18 15.67
N ASN A 193 -7.61 -8.91 16.61
CA ASN A 193 -8.22 -10.21 16.37
C ASN A 193 -9.76 -10.11 16.28
N GLU A 194 -10.42 -11.25 16.06
CA GLU A 194 -11.88 -11.33 15.92
C GLU A 194 -12.65 -10.80 17.14
N ALA A 195 -12.11 -10.93 18.35
CA ALA A 195 -12.72 -10.44 19.58
C ALA A 195 -12.46 -8.94 19.85
N GLY A 196 -11.83 -8.22 18.91
CA GLY A 196 -11.50 -6.81 19.08
C GLY A 196 -10.33 -6.54 20.04
N GLU A 197 -9.53 -7.55 20.37
CA GLU A 197 -8.33 -7.39 21.20
C GLU A 197 -7.18 -6.86 20.33
N THR A 198 -6.51 -5.80 20.78
CA THR A 198 -5.52 -5.07 19.99
C THR A 198 -4.09 -5.34 20.43
N SER A 199 -3.16 -5.34 19.45
CA SER A 199 -1.73 -5.49 19.70
C SER A 199 -1.20 -4.35 20.58
N GLY A 200 -0.63 -4.70 21.72
CA GLY A 200 0.09 -3.77 22.59
C GLY A 200 1.39 -3.24 21.98
N GLY A 201 1.83 -3.77 20.84
CA GLY A 201 3.06 -3.38 20.14
C GLY A 201 4.34 -3.64 20.93
N LEU A 202 5.44 -3.05 20.50
CA LEU A 202 6.76 -3.20 21.11
C LEU A 202 7.36 -1.85 21.54
N LYS A 203 8.16 -1.88 22.61
CA LYS A 203 9.03 -0.75 22.97
C LYS A 203 10.11 -0.58 21.89
N THR A 204 10.58 0.65 21.69
CA THR A 204 11.68 0.98 20.76
C THR A 204 13.07 0.55 21.23
N LYS A 205 13.18 -0.28 22.27
CA LYS A 205 14.47 -0.79 22.76
C LYS A 205 14.96 -1.97 21.93
N GLY A 206 16.27 -2.11 21.83
CA GLY A 206 16.93 -3.18 21.08
C GLY A 206 17.03 -2.87 19.60
N ALA A 207 17.47 -3.85 18.80
CA ALA A 207 17.61 -3.67 17.36
C ALA A 207 16.24 -3.32 16.69
N PRO A 208 16.26 -2.59 15.56
CA PRO A 208 15.05 -2.24 14.79
C PRO A 208 14.07 -3.39 14.59
N SER A 209 14.56 -4.58 14.24
CA SER A 209 13.75 -5.78 13.99
C SER A 209 13.60 -6.73 15.20
N ALA A 210 14.18 -6.38 16.35
CA ALA A 210 14.18 -7.28 17.51
C ALA A 210 12.75 -7.55 18.01
N LYS A 211 12.41 -8.84 18.10
CA LYS A 211 11.10 -9.40 18.50
C LYS A 211 9.94 -9.12 17.55
N CYS A 212 10.21 -8.65 16.32
CA CYS A 212 9.18 -8.38 15.32
C CYS A 212 9.51 -8.88 13.91
N LYS A 213 10.17 -10.04 13.78
CA LYS A 213 10.49 -10.67 12.49
C LYS A 213 9.40 -11.63 11.96
N GLY A 214 8.24 -11.67 12.62
CA GLY A 214 7.13 -12.56 12.28
C GLY A 214 6.41 -13.06 13.52
N SER A 215 5.07 -13.10 13.48
CA SER A 215 4.25 -13.68 14.55
C SER A 215 4.20 -15.19 14.42
N GLY A 216 4.08 -15.90 15.54
CA GLY A 216 3.76 -17.33 15.54
C GLY A 216 2.38 -17.64 14.94
N TRP A 217 1.52 -16.63 14.83
CA TRP A 217 0.18 -16.75 14.22
C TRP A 217 0.14 -16.34 12.74
N GLY A 218 1.24 -15.86 12.16
CA GLY A 218 1.28 -15.36 10.78
C GLY A 218 1.23 -13.84 10.66
N SER A 219 1.03 -13.36 9.44
CA SER A 219 1.02 -11.94 9.09
C SER A 219 -0.39 -11.47 8.72
N GLN A 220 -0.59 -10.17 8.43
CA GLN A 220 -1.89 -9.65 8.00
C GLN A 220 -1.70 -8.40 7.14
N VAL A 221 -2.54 -8.26 6.11
CA VAL A 221 -2.80 -6.98 5.43
C VAL A 221 -4.30 -6.64 5.55
N TYR A 222 -4.60 -5.37 5.81
CA TYR A 222 -5.97 -4.85 5.93
C TYR A 222 -6.35 -4.10 4.66
N GLY A 223 -7.58 -4.27 4.18
CA GLY A 223 -8.06 -3.61 2.96
C GLY A 223 -9.29 -2.74 3.16
N ARG A 224 -9.39 -1.59 2.48
CA ARG A 224 -10.65 -0.84 2.37
C ARG A 224 -10.72 -0.13 1.02
N SER A 225 -11.89 -0.17 0.38
CA SER A 225 -12.04 0.32 -0.99
C SER A 225 -13.27 1.21 -1.18
N THR A 226 -13.21 2.13 -2.14
CA THR A 226 -14.34 2.98 -2.53
C THR A 226 -14.05 3.66 -3.86
N TRP A 227 -15.11 4.12 -4.53
CA TRP A 227 -15.00 5.13 -5.57
C TRP A 227 -14.54 6.49 -5.00
N VAL A 228 -13.66 7.15 -5.75
CA VAL A 228 -13.21 8.53 -5.55
C VAL A 228 -13.12 9.19 -6.92
N GLN A 229 -13.95 10.21 -7.17
CA GLN A 229 -13.92 10.97 -8.45
C GLN A 229 -13.94 10.08 -9.71
N GLY A 230 -14.75 9.01 -9.70
CA GLY A 230 -14.88 8.09 -10.84
C GLY A 230 -13.73 7.09 -11.02
N ILE A 231 -12.78 7.03 -10.08
CA ILE A 231 -11.69 6.04 -10.04
C ILE A 231 -11.86 5.19 -8.79
N TRP A 232 -11.61 3.89 -8.88
CA TRP A 232 -11.71 2.98 -7.76
C TRP A 232 -10.41 2.93 -6.97
N ALA A 233 -10.48 3.26 -5.68
CA ALA A 233 -9.36 3.22 -4.76
C ALA A 233 -9.44 1.96 -3.91
N ILE A 234 -8.32 1.24 -3.78
CA ILE A 234 -8.14 0.16 -2.81
C ILE A 234 -6.95 0.50 -1.93
N MET A 235 -7.20 0.80 -0.65
CA MET A 235 -6.16 0.99 0.35
C MET A 235 -5.82 -0.35 0.97
N TYR A 236 -4.54 -0.72 0.97
CA TYR A 236 -3.97 -1.83 1.71
C TYR A 236 -3.09 -1.28 2.82
N SER A 237 -3.24 -1.78 4.03
CA SER A 237 -2.54 -1.26 5.20
C SER A 237 -1.93 -2.38 6.03
N TRP A 238 -0.73 -2.11 6.55
CA TRP A 238 0.03 -3.01 7.41
C TRP A 238 0.29 -2.36 8.75
N TYR A 239 0.20 -3.18 9.79
CA TYR A 239 0.58 -2.81 11.13
C TYR A 239 1.93 -3.41 11.48
N PHE A 240 2.78 -2.62 12.12
CA PHE A 240 4.05 -3.08 12.68
C PHE A 240 4.08 -2.84 14.19
N PRO A 241 4.63 -3.77 15.00
CA PRO A 241 4.63 -3.61 16.45
C PRO A 241 5.37 -2.36 16.96
N LYS A 242 6.38 -1.89 16.21
CA LYS A 242 7.12 -0.65 16.46
C LYS A 242 7.72 -0.13 15.15
N ASP A 243 7.96 1.17 15.12
CA ASP A 243 8.81 1.85 14.14
C ASP A 243 10.07 2.33 14.87
N SER A 244 11.24 1.80 14.51
CA SER A 244 12.46 2.09 15.25
C SER A 244 13.68 2.08 14.32
N PRO A 245 14.14 3.26 13.84
CA PRO A 245 15.32 3.35 12.97
C PRO A 245 16.62 2.99 13.70
N SER A 246 16.64 3.12 15.03
CA SER A 246 17.73 2.69 15.91
C SER A 246 17.21 2.53 17.35
N SER A 247 17.94 1.79 18.18
CA SER A 247 17.55 1.51 19.56
C SER A 247 17.28 2.79 20.35
N GLY A 248 16.08 2.91 20.89
CA GLY A 248 15.60 4.06 21.67
C GLY A 248 14.95 5.16 20.82
N LEU A 249 15.10 5.13 19.49
CA LEU A 249 14.47 6.07 18.56
C LEU A 249 13.18 5.48 17.97
N GLY A 250 12.32 6.36 17.44
CA GLY A 250 11.05 6.03 16.81
C GLY A 250 9.87 5.97 17.79
N HIS A 251 8.96 5.01 17.60
CA HIS A 251 7.79 4.82 18.45
C HIS A 251 7.28 3.37 18.47
N ARG A 252 6.48 3.09 19.50
CA ARG A 252 5.63 1.90 19.56
C ARG A 252 4.49 2.06 18.56
N HIS A 253 4.11 0.94 17.92
CA HIS A 253 3.15 0.86 16.83
C HIS A 253 3.66 1.55 15.56
N ASP A 254 3.27 1.01 14.43
CA ASP A 254 3.37 1.68 13.14
C ASP A 254 2.20 1.25 12.26
N TRP A 255 1.79 2.16 11.39
CA TRP A 255 0.73 1.94 10.42
C TRP A 255 1.15 2.57 9.11
N GLU A 256 1.36 1.73 8.11
CA GLU A 256 1.63 2.17 6.75
C GLU A 256 0.55 1.64 5.81
N HIS A 257 0.41 2.29 4.65
CA HIS A 257 -0.55 1.87 3.64
C HIS A 257 -0.14 2.28 2.22
N VAL A 258 -0.59 1.48 1.25
CA VAL A 258 -0.53 1.83 -0.16
C VAL A 258 -1.95 1.91 -0.71
N ILE A 259 -2.22 2.90 -1.57
CA ILE A 259 -3.47 2.94 -2.31
C ILE A 259 -3.18 2.59 -3.77
N VAL A 260 -3.87 1.57 -4.26
CA VAL A 260 -3.91 1.17 -5.65
C VAL A 260 -5.15 1.79 -6.27
N TRP A 261 -4.96 2.60 -7.31
CA TRP A 261 -6.03 3.27 -8.04
C TRP A 261 -6.26 2.52 -9.34
N ILE A 262 -7.45 1.93 -9.51
CA ILE A 262 -7.84 1.22 -10.74
C ILE A 262 -9.00 1.94 -11.43
N ASP A 263 -9.15 1.70 -12.73
CA ASP A 263 -10.22 2.29 -13.53
C ASP A 263 -11.61 1.89 -13.05
N ASN A 264 -11.93 0.59 -13.04
CA ASN A 264 -13.23 0.08 -12.62
C ASN A 264 -13.11 -1.37 -12.13
N PRO A 265 -13.53 -1.71 -10.89
CA PRO A 265 -13.43 -3.08 -10.39
C PRO A 265 -14.40 -4.06 -11.07
N ASP A 266 -15.42 -3.57 -11.77
CA ASP A 266 -16.50 -4.37 -12.38
C ASP A 266 -16.32 -4.56 -13.90
N VAL A 267 -15.07 -4.58 -14.36
CA VAL A 267 -14.73 -4.95 -15.74
C VAL A 267 -13.85 -6.19 -15.74
N GLU A 268 -13.81 -6.91 -16.85
CA GLU A 268 -13.06 -8.16 -16.99
C GLU A 268 -11.57 -7.99 -16.66
N ASN A 269 -10.98 -6.88 -17.15
CA ASN A 269 -9.56 -6.58 -17.02
C ASN A 269 -9.34 -5.15 -16.49
N PRO A 270 -9.56 -4.91 -15.17
CA PRO A 270 -9.32 -3.61 -14.59
C PRO A 270 -7.83 -3.25 -14.68
N LYS A 271 -7.53 -1.96 -14.87
CA LYS A 271 -6.17 -1.45 -15.07
C LYS A 271 -5.74 -0.62 -13.87
N ILE A 272 -4.51 -0.84 -13.41
CA ILE A 272 -3.88 0.03 -12.43
C ILE A 272 -3.53 1.36 -13.12
N LEU A 273 -4.12 2.44 -12.64
CA LEU A 273 -3.91 3.80 -13.13
C LEU A 273 -2.84 4.53 -12.33
N ALA A 274 -2.75 4.26 -11.03
CA ALA A 274 -1.78 4.88 -10.14
C ALA A 274 -1.52 4.03 -8.89
N VAL A 275 -0.39 4.31 -8.23
CA VAL A 275 -0.07 3.77 -6.91
C VAL A 275 0.44 4.90 -6.01
N THR A 276 0.01 4.90 -4.76
CA THR A 276 0.40 5.93 -3.78
C THR A 276 0.77 5.32 -2.43
N PRO A 277 2.02 4.89 -2.22
CA PRO A 277 2.52 4.45 -0.92
C PRO A 277 2.60 5.61 0.08
N SER A 278 2.31 5.35 1.36
CA SER A 278 2.48 6.29 2.45
C SER A 278 3.94 6.53 2.77
N ALA A 279 4.28 7.79 3.04
CA ALA A 279 5.62 8.16 3.49
C ALA A 279 5.50 9.25 4.55
N HIS A 280 5.51 8.84 5.82
CA HIS A 280 5.27 9.72 6.97
C HIS A 280 3.93 10.48 6.82
N ASP A 281 3.97 11.82 6.86
CA ASP A 281 2.78 12.65 6.63
C ASP A 281 2.36 12.76 5.15
N GLY A 282 3.15 12.23 4.22
CA GLY A 282 2.97 12.39 2.78
C GLY A 282 2.65 11.09 2.02
N TYR A 283 2.76 11.19 0.70
CA TYR A 283 2.59 10.09 -0.24
C TYR A 283 3.57 10.22 -1.40
N SER A 284 4.27 9.15 -1.70
CA SER A 284 4.95 8.97 -2.98
C SER A 284 3.89 8.62 -4.02
N LYS A 285 3.79 9.36 -5.13
CA LYS A 285 2.71 9.17 -6.11
C LYS A 285 3.28 8.81 -7.47
N GLN A 286 2.75 7.76 -8.09
CA GLN A 286 3.14 7.34 -9.43
C GLN A 286 1.91 7.20 -10.32
N VAL A 287 1.93 7.89 -11.47
CA VAL A 287 0.86 7.90 -12.47
C VAL A 287 1.49 7.84 -13.88
N PRO A 288 1.45 6.70 -14.58
CA PRO A 288 1.15 5.36 -14.08
C PRO A 288 2.24 4.85 -13.10
N PRO A 289 2.06 3.70 -12.43
CA PRO A 289 3.14 3.02 -11.72
C PRO A 289 4.30 2.68 -12.67
N ASN A 290 5.53 2.65 -12.15
CA ASN A 290 6.66 2.14 -12.92
C ASN A 290 6.43 0.65 -13.23
N ALA A 291 6.70 0.24 -14.47
CA ALA A 291 6.42 -1.13 -14.94
C ALA A 291 7.20 -2.20 -14.17
N ASP A 292 8.43 -1.92 -13.77
CA ASP A 292 9.26 -2.81 -12.96
C ASP A 292 8.78 -2.92 -11.50
N CYS A 293 7.91 -2.02 -11.05
CA CYS A 293 7.29 -2.02 -9.73
C CYS A 293 5.92 -2.71 -9.71
N VAL A 294 5.53 -3.37 -10.80
CA VAL A 294 4.28 -4.13 -10.90
C VAL A 294 4.59 -5.55 -11.39
N ASP A 295 4.05 -6.54 -10.70
CA ASP A 295 4.10 -7.95 -11.07
C ASP A 295 2.68 -8.46 -11.33
N GLY A 296 2.33 -8.63 -12.61
CA GLY A 296 0.96 -8.91 -13.02
C GLY A 296 0.00 -7.80 -12.59
N THR A 297 -0.87 -8.10 -11.61
CA THR A 297 -1.81 -7.14 -11.00
C THR A 297 -1.39 -6.69 -9.61
N SER A 298 -0.21 -7.09 -9.13
CA SER A 298 0.30 -6.74 -7.80
C SER A 298 1.32 -5.62 -7.91
N VAL A 299 1.04 -4.48 -7.29
CA VAL A 299 2.08 -3.47 -7.07
C VAL A 299 3.08 -3.99 -6.03
N LYS A 300 4.34 -3.60 -6.17
CA LYS A 300 5.42 -3.95 -5.25
C LYS A 300 5.82 -2.71 -4.46
N VAL A 301 5.74 -2.80 -3.14
CA VAL A 301 6.19 -1.76 -2.21
C VAL A 301 7.26 -2.30 -1.28
N LYS A 302 8.19 -1.46 -0.85
CA LYS A 302 9.15 -1.77 0.22
C LYS A 302 8.82 -0.97 1.48
N TYR A 303 9.07 -1.57 2.63
CA TYR A 303 9.07 -0.91 3.93
C TYR A 303 10.51 -0.77 4.41
N GLU A 304 10.94 0.47 4.61
CA GLU A 304 12.33 0.76 4.95
C GLU A 304 12.49 2.02 5.78
N SER A 305 13.55 2.04 6.57
CA SER A 305 14.08 3.23 7.24
C SER A 305 15.49 3.50 6.75
N HIS A 306 15.76 4.79 6.50
CA HIS A 306 17.10 5.32 6.26
C HIS A 306 17.48 6.22 7.43
N TRP A 307 18.47 5.82 8.22
CA TRP A 307 18.87 6.56 9.42
C TRP A 307 19.16 8.04 9.09
N PRO A 308 18.62 9.01 9.87
CA PRO A 308 17.90 8.86 11.14
C PRO A 308 16.36 8.82 11.01
N ILE A 309 15.83 8.70 9.80
CA ILE A 309 14.40 8.80 9.51
C ILE A 309 13.70 7.48 9.84
N ASN A 310 12.50 7.60 10.40
CA ASN A 310 11.56 6.50 10.64
C ASN A 310 11.21 5.72 9.35
N HIS A 311 10.45 4.63 9.48
CA HIS A 311 10.07 3.88 8.30
C HIS A 311 9.03 4.61 7.44
N ALA A 312 8.95 4.20 6.18
CA ALA A 312 7.97 4.62 5.19
C ALA A 312 7.80 3.52 4.14
N LEU A 313 6.76 3.64 3.31
CA LEU A 313 6.64 2.85 2.10
C LEU A 313 7.11 3.61 0.85
N GLU A 314 7.66 2.85 -0.09
CA GLU A 314 7.98 3.32 -1.43
C GLU A 314 7.70 2.20 -2.44
N SER A 315 7.41 2.55 -3.70
CA SER A 315 7.38 1.56 -4.78
C SER A 315 8.78 0.96 -4.96
N THR A 316 8.86 -0.32 -5.29
CA THR A 316 10.14 -1.02 -5.49
C THR A 316 10.08 -2.00 -6.66
N SER A 317 11.23 -2.25 -7.29
CA SER A 317 11.37 -3.33 -8.28
C SER A 317 11.61 -4.69 -7.62
N GLU A 318 11.90 -4.73 -6.33
CA GLU A 318 12.13 -5.95 -5.55
C GLU A 318 10.82 -6.70 -5.29
N GLY A 319 10.86 -8.03 -5.42
CA GLY A 319 9.75 -8.89 -5.01
C GLY A 319 9.55 -8.86 -3.49
N GLY A 320 8.31 -9.05 -3.07
CA GLY A 320 7.92 -9.08 -1.66
C GLY A 320 6.94 -10.20 -1.36
N ASP A 321 6.55 -10.30 -0.09
CA ASP A 321 5.61 -11.30 0.36
C ASP A 321 4.16 -10.82 0.23
N PHE A 322 3.25 -11.78 0.06
CA PHE A 322 1.82 -11.56 0.27
C PHE A 322 1.43 -11.94 1.71
N GLN A 323 0.39 -11.28 2.21
CA GLN A 323 -0.22 -11.60 3.51
C GLN A 323 -1.70 -11.94 3.31
N ASP A 324 -2.30 -12.61 4.27
CA ASP A 324 -3.75 -12.81 4.29
C ASP A 324 -4.44 -11.45 4.37
N LEU A 325 -5.35 -11.21 3.42
CA LEU A 325 -6.10 -9.97 3.31
C LEU A 325 -7.42 -10.10 4.07
N ILE A 326 -7.71 -9.11 4.91
CA ILE A 326 -9.05 -8.93 5.47
C ILE A 326 -9.57 -7.53 5.11
N MET A 327 -10.72 -7.47 4.43
CA MET A 327 -11.35 -6.21 4.08
C MET A 327 -12.08 -5.61 5.28
N TRP A 328 -12.20 -4.28 5.34
CA TRP A 328 -12.88 -3.56 6.42
C TRP A 328 -14.27 -4.10 6.71
N ASP A 329 -15.06 -4.38 5.67
CA ASP A 329 -16.43 -4.88 5.82
C ASP A 329 -16.50 -6.37 6.19
N GLN A 330 -15.38 -7.09 6.13
CA GLN A 330 -15.24 -8.49 6.55
C GLN A 330 -14.71 -8.62 7.99
N LEU A 331 -14.24 -7.53 8.60
CA LEU A 331 -13.86 -7.53 10.02
C LEU A 331 -15.10 -7.73 10.90
N SER A 332 -14.90 -8.41 12.03
CA SER A 332 -15.93 -8.46 13.08
C SER A 332 -16.29 -7.04 13.54
N GLU A 333 -17.48 -6.89 14.10
CA GLU A 333 -17.91 -5.62 14.68
C GLU A 333 -16.95 -5.13 15.77
N ASP A 334 -16.50 -6.04 16.64
CA ASP A 334 -15.55 -5.72 17.71
C ASP A 334 -14.19 -5.27 17.17
N ALA A 335 -13.71 -5.88 16.09
CA ALA A 335 -12.48 -5.45 15.44
C ALA A 335 -12.61 -4.06 14.81
N ARG A 336 -13.74 -3.75 14.17
CA ARG A 336 -14.01 -2.39 13.65
C ARG A 336 -14.12 -1.36 14.77
N ARG A 337 -14.84 -1.68 15.87
CA ARG A 337 -14.93 -0.84 17.07
C ARG A 337 -13.54 -0.57 17.64
N ALA A 338 -12.69 -1.59 17.73
CA ALA A 338 -11.32 -1.44 18.18
C ALA A 338 -10.47 -0.54 17.27
N MET A 339 -10.48 -0.80 15.96
CA MET A 339 -9.75 -0.02 14.96
C MET A 339 -10.19 1.45 14.89
N ASN A 340 -11.44 1.73 15.23
CA ASN A 340 -11.96 3.10 15.36
C ASN A 340 -11.62 3.73 16.72
N GLY A 341 -11.59 2.94 17.80
CA GLY A 341 -11.60 3.45 19.17
C GLY A 341 -10.25 3.50 19.88
N VAL A 342 -9.26 2.67 19.52
CA VAL A 342 -7.98 2.67 20.21
C VAL A 342 -7.04 3.81 19.78
N GLY A 343 -6.27 4.33 20.73
CA GLY A 343 -5.15 5.21 20.45
C GLY A 343 -3.86 4.42 20.18
N TRP A 344 -3.30 4.57 18.98
CA TRP A 344 -2.04 3.92 18.56
C TRP A 344 -0.77 4.74 18.84
N GLY A 345 -0.85 5.67 19.80
CA GLY A 345 0.26 6.56 20.14
C GLY A 345 0.58 7.53 19.00
N LYS A 346 1.74 7.35 18.35
CA LYS A 346 2.16 8.19 17.21
C LYS A 346 1.68 7.66 15.86
N ALA A 347 1.31 6.40 15.79
CA ALA A 347 0.74 5.80 14.58
C ALA A 347 -0.77 6.08 14.51
N ASN A 348 -1.37 5.95 13.33
CA ASN A 348 -2.81 6.12 13.13
C ASN A 348 -3.34 5.09 12.14
N THR A 349 -4.44 4.40 12.45
CA THR A 349 -5.09 3.47 11.52
C THR A 349 -5.62 4.24 10.29
N PRO A 350 -5.11 4.01 9.08
CA PRO A 350 -5.39 4.89 7.94
C PRO A 350 -6.73 4.58 7.26
N PHE A 351 -7.28 3.39 7.48
CA PHE A 351 -8.50 2.88 6.84
C PHE A 351 -9.71 2.81 7.78
N ASN A 352 -9.60 3.32 9.01
CA ASN A 352 -10.74 3.42 9.92
C ASN A 352 -11.75 4.48 9.44
N ASP A 353 -12.93 4.57 10.06
CA ASP A 353 -14.03 5.40 9.56
C ASP A 353 -13.68 6.90 9.50
N GLY A 354 -12.91 7.39 10.47
CA GLY A 354 -12.51 8.79 10.53
C GLY A 354 -11.40 9.16 9.54
N ASN A 355 -10.50 8.23 9.23
CA ASN A 355 -9.28 8.53 8.46
C ASN A 355 -9.38 8.15 6.99
N PHE A 356 -10.21 7.16 6.62
CA PHE A 356 -10.17 6.55 5.29
C PHE A 356 -10.38 7.57 4.16
N LYS A 357 -11.50 8.32 4.17
CA LYS A 357 -11.81 9.31 3.12
C LYS A 357 -10.78 10.46 3.08
N PRO A 358 -10.43 11.13 4.19
CA PRO A 358 -9.40 12.17 4.18
C PRO A 358 -8.04 11.68 3.66
N LYS A 359 -7.66 10.44 3.98
CA LYS A 359 -6.40 9.85 3.51
C LYS A 359 -6.41 9.63 2.00
N LEU A 360 -7.53 9.16 1.42
CA LEU A 360 -7.70 9.02 -0.03
C LEU A 360 -7.63 10.37 -0.75
N GLU A 361 -8.30 11.40 -0.22
CA GLU A 361 -8.26 12.75 -0.80
C GLU A 361 -6.85 13.33 -0.81
N LYS A 362 -6.11 13.17 0.30
CA LYS A 362 -4.70 13.61 0.40
C LYS A 362 -3.77 12.81 -0.53
N ALA A 363 -4.10 11.54 -0.78
CA ALA A 363 -3.34 10.66 -1.65
C ALA A 363 -3.65 10.85 -3.13
N TRP A 364 -4.77 11.51 -3.49
CA TRP A 364 -5.23 11.65 -4.88
C TRP A 364 -4.09 12.03 -5.83
N PRO A 365 -3.74 11.16 -6.81
CA PRO A 365 -2.53 11.35 -7.60
C PRO A 365 -2.75 12.02 -8.95
N PHE A 366 -4.00 12.13 -9.39
CA PHE A 366 -4.33 12.72 -10.68
C PHE A 366 -4.40 14.25 -10.55
N LYS A 367 -3.85 14.96 -11.54
CA LYS A 367 -3.93 16.43 -11.57
C LYS A 367 -5.41 16.85 -11.52
N LYS A 368 -5.70 17.86 -10.71
CA LYS A 368 -7.02 18.50 -10.66
C LYS A 368 -7.27 19.32 -11.89
#